data_AF-A0A1Q3FCM2-F1
#
_entry.id   AF-A0A1Q3FCM2-F1
#
_cell.length_a   1.000
_cell.length_b   1.000
_cell.length_c   1.000
_cell.angle_alpha   90.00
_cell.angle_beta   90.00
_cell.angle_gamma   90.00
#
_symmetry.space_group_name_H-M   'P 1'
#
loop_
_entity.id
_entity.type
_entity.pdbx_description
1 polymer ?
#
loop_
_entity_poly.entity_id
_entity_poly.type
_entity_poly.pdbx_seq_one_letter_code
_entity_poly.pdbx_strand_id
1 'polypeptide(L)'
;MLSFPFFDPSRPPPVAPPPNQSALDQSFVQHFVSTRTERKIANKSAPASISELKQKITNLVSEIDLLKTKKATLEKEMHLQPDSSWQSNIEQLEQLQQNISDKLNQLSEPPLNEQLRRKLRARHKKRSWQKRRNARLKVQKDAQRTNRNQLHERIDQWQCEQRKLLEEEKLVQQQLDFASHFLADVHRRKAACKRYLAKFEKVRESRRRYQHEDDCNDDADLTELTKKWTAKLAACVREEKRLKDVLARRSAANYQRRVENEWNRALFGDVIPKKPDRDREVLVQTRWNWDACLVGEGDDDAGDDASAIPLGWVLPPKDPAPEWAQYLTKAFSEV
;
A
#
# COMPACT_ATOMS: atom_id res chain seq x y z
N MET A 1 -30.79 -18.54 -22.25
CA MET A 1 -30.94 -17.08 -22.09
C MET A 1 -29.63 -16.54 -21.55
N LEU A 2 -28.81 -15.93 -22.42
CA LEU A 2 -27.49 -15.40 -22.05
C LEU A 2 -27.69 -13.98 -21.52
N SER A 3 -27.45 -13.78 -20.23
CA SER A 3 -27.45 -12.47 -19.60
C SER A 3 -26.20 -11.70 -20.02
N PHE A 4 -26.38 -10.64 -20.79
CA PHE A 4 -25.33 -9.67 -21.10
C PHE A 4 -24.86 -8.98 -19.81
N PRO A 5 -23.54 -8.80 -19.62
CA PRO A 5 -23.04 -8.13 -18.43
C PRO A 5 -23.23 -6.62 -18.59
N PHE A 6 -23.99 -6.06 -17.66
CA PHE A 6 -23.66 -4.85 -16.91
C PHE A 6 -23.25 -3.62 -17.73
N PHE A 7 -24.25 -2.83 -18.13
CA PHE A 7 -24.07 -1.38 -18.27
C PHE A 7 -24.06 -0.80 -16.86
N ASP A 8 -22.90 -0.35 -16.38
CA ASP A 8 -22.78 0.39 -15.13
C ASP A 8 -23.05 1.88 -15.42
N PRO A 9 -24.22 2.43 -15.02
CA PRO A 9 -24.59 3.81 -15.30
C PRO A 9 -23.74 4.84 -14.55
N SER A 10 -22.88 4.42 -13.62
CA SER A 10 -21.94 5.29 -12.92
C SER A 10 -20.59 5.44 -13.63
N ARG A 11 -20.35 4.66 -14.70
CA ARG A 11 -19.10 4.73 -15.45
C ARG A 11 -19.18 5.85 -16.49
N PRO A 12 -18.30 6.86 -16.45
CA PRO A 12 -18.26 7.87 -17.50
C PRO A 12 -18.01 7.17 -18.85
N PRO A 13 -18.65 7.64 -19.94
CA PRO A 13 -18.45 7.07 -21.25
C PRO A 13 -16.95 7.07 -21.60
N PRO A 14 -16.46 6.06 -22.34
CA PRO A 14 -15.06 6.05 -22.77
C PRO A 14 -14.77 7.36 -23.49
N VAL A 15 -13.84 8.13 -22.91
CA VAL A 15 -13.42 9.43 -23.46
C VAL A 15 -12.92 9.18 -24.87
N ALA A 16 -13.53 9.87 -25.85
CA ALA A 16 -13.07 9.80 -27.22
C ALA A 16 -11.58 10.18 -27.26
N PRO A 17 -10.72 9.40 -27.95
CA PRO A 17 -9.32 9.73 -28.04
C PRO A 17 -9.18 11.16 -28.61
N PRO A 18 -8.28 11.99 -28.05
CA PRO A 18 -8.14 13.38 -28.45
C PRO A 18 -7.85 13.46 -29.96
N PRO A 19 -8.47 14.43 -30.69
CA PRO A 19 -8.48 14.47 -32.15
C PRO A 19 -7.08 14.52 -32.80
N ASN A 20 -6.04 14.86 -32.04
CA ASN A 20 -4.67 15.00 -32.52
C ASN A 20 -3.83 13.72 -32.44
N GLN A 21 -4.30 12.64 -31.79
CA GLN A 21 -3.55 11.36 -31.74
C GLN A 21 -3.48 10.67 -33.11
N SER A 22 -4.54 10.76 -33.90
CA SER A 22 -4.60 10.12 -35.23
C SER A 22 -3.54 10.67 -36.20
N ALA A 23 -3.27 11.97 -36.15
CA ALA A 23 -2.26 12.61 -37.00
C ALA A 23 -0.83 12.22 -36.59
N LEU A 24 -0.56 12.14 -35.28
CA LEU A 24 0.72 11.67 -34.77
C LEU A 24 0.95 10.20 -35.14
N ASP A 25 -0.06 9.34 -34.99
CA ASP A 25 0.04 7.93 -35.35
C ASP A 25 0.23 7.75 -36.86
N GLN A 26 -0.45 8.53 -37.70
CA GLN A 26 -0.22 8.52 -39.16
C GLN A 26 1.20 8.95 -39.52
N SER A 27 1.71 10.02 -38.91
CA SER A 27 3.08 10.49 -39.16
C SER A 27 4.13 9.45 -38.70
N PHE A 28 3.87 8.77 -37.58
CA PHE A 28 4.72 7.70 -37.08
C PHE A 28 4.73 6.49 -38.01
N VAL A 29 3.55 6.08 -38.51
CA VAL A 29 3.43 4.97 -39.47
C VAL A 29 4.11 5.32 -40.79
N GLN A 30 3.92 6.52 -41.33
CA GLN A 30 4.59 6.96 -42.55
C GLN A 30 6.11 7.00 -42.37
N HIS A 31 6.61 7.59 -41.28
CA HIS A 31 8.03 7.59 -40.97
C HIS A 31 8.58 6.16 -40.84
N PHE A 32 7.85 5.26 -40.15
CA PHE A 32 8.24 3.87 -40.01
C PHE A 32 8.33 3.12 -41.35
N VAL A 33 7.40 3.39 -42.28
CA VAL A 33 7.40 2.82 -43.63
C VAL A 33 8.56 3.41 -44.45
N SER A 34 8.77 4.72 -44.44
CA SER A 34 9.83 5.42 -45.19
C SER A 34 11.24 5.07 -44.70
N THR A 35 11.41 4.81 -43.40
CA THR A 35 12.73 4.46 -42.83
C THR A 35 13.12 3.01 -43.14
N ARG A 36 12.16 2.14 -43.52
CA ARG A 36 12.46 0.79 -43.98
C ARG A 36 12.85 0.82 -45.44
N THR A 37 14.16 0.95 -45.67
CA THR A 37 14.76 0.56 -46.94
C THR A 37 14.30 -0.86 -47.26
N GLU A 38 13.66 -1.04 -48.42
CA GLU A 38 13.29 -2.35 -48.94
C GLU A 38 14.54 -3.23 -48.95
N ARG A 39 14.64 -4.13 -47.96
CA ARG A 39 15.68 -5.13 -47.95
C ARG A 39 15.41 -6.01 -49.15
N LYS A 40 16.13 -5.77 -50.25
CA LYS A 40 16.22 -6.71 -51.37
C LYS A 40 16.45 -8.09 -50.77
N ILE A 41 15.42 -8.93 -50.85
CA ILE A 41 15.49 -10.33 -50.42
C ILE A 41 16.40 -10.97 -51.45
N ALA A 42 17.71 -10.93 -51.18
CA ALA A 42 18.66 -11.70 -51.95
C ALA A 42 18.24 -13.17 -51.77
N ASN A 43 17.72 -13.76 -52.85
CA ASN A 43 17.43 -15.17 -52.98
C ASN A 43 18.76 -15.94 -52.88
N LYS A 44 19.30 -16.04 -51.67
CA LYS A 44 20.42 -16.91 -51.37
C LYS A 44 19.86 -18.33 -51.46
N SER A 45 20.42 -19.13 -52.36
CA SER A 45 20.15 -20.57 -52.43
C SER A 45 20.12 -21.13 -51.00
N ALA A 46 19.06 -21.85 -50.67
CA ALA A 46 18.75 -22.21 -49.29
C ALA A 46 19.97 -22.92 -48.68
N PRO A 47 20.67 -22.29 -47.72
CA PRO A 47 21.86 -22.89 -47.15
C PRO A 47 21.44 -24.10 -46.31
N ALA A 48 22.06 -25.26 -46.51
CA ALA A 48 21.71 -26.55 -45.87
C ALA A 48 21.28 -26.38 -44.40
N SER A 49 20.09 -26.84 -44.05
CA SER A 49 19.51 -26.68 -42.70
C SER A 49 20.28 -27.52 -41.67
N ILE A 50 20.33 -27.04 -40.41
CA ILE A 50 20.92 -27.83 -39.30
C ILE A 50 20.17 -29.17 -39.15
N SER A 51 18.86 -29.19 -39.39
CA SER A 51 18.05 -30.42 -39.32
C SER A 51 18.39 -31.40 -40.44
N GLU A 52 18.55 -30.91 -41.67
CA GLU A 52 18.94 -31.72 -42.83
C GLU A 52 20.33 -32.32 -42.65
N LEU A 53 21.29 -31.53 -42.18
CA LEU A 53 22.64 -32.02 -41.86
C LEU A 53 22.63 -33.06 -40.74
N LYS A 54 21.83 -32.84 -39.70
CA LYS A 54 21.62 -33.85 -38.64
C LYS A 54 21.06 -35.14 -39.22
N GLN A 55 20.07 -35.06 -40.11
CA GLN A 55 19.46 -36.22 -40.76
C GLN A 55 20.45 -36.97 -41.65
N LYS A 56 21.26 -36.24 -42.43
CA LYS A 56 22.32 -36.83 -43.26
C LYS A 56 23.33 -37.60 -42.41
N ILE A 57 23.76 -37.02 -41.28
CA ILE A 57 24.68 -37.69 -40.35
C ILE A 57 24.04 -38.95 -39.75
N THR A 58 22.78 -38.89 -39.31
CA THR A 58 22.11 -40.09 -38.77
C THR A 58 21.92 -41.19 -39.81
N ASN A 59 21.60 -40.83 -41.06
CA ASN A 59 21.49 -41.79 -42.16
C ASN A 59 22.85 -42.43 -42.47
N LEU A 60 23.93 -41.62 -42.51
CA LEU A 60 25.28 -42.11 -42.72
C LEU A 60 25.72 -43.08 -41.60
N VAL A 61 25.38 -42.80 -40.34
CA VAL A 61 25.62 -43.74 -39.22
C VAL A 61 24.88 -45.06 -39.46
N SER A 62 23.61 -45.02 -39.88
CA SER A 62 22.86 -46.24 -40.18
C SER A 62 23.43 -47.04 -41.37
N GLU A 63 23.95 -46.36 -42.39
CA GLU A 63 24.60 -47.01 -43.54
C GLU A 63 25.94 -47.65 -43.15
N ILE A 64 26.71 -47.01 -42.26
CA ILE A 64 27.93 -47.59 -41.69
C ILE A 64 27.60 -48.86 -40.88
N ASP A 65 26.53 -48.83 -40.09
CA ASP A 65 26.10 -50.00 -39.33
C ASP A 65 25.60 -51.12 -40.25
N LEU A 66 24.91 -50.79 -41.35
CA LEU A 66 24.56 -51.74 -42.40
C LEU A 66 25.78 -52.36 -43.10
N LEU A 67 26.82 -51.56 -43.38
CA LEU A 67 28.06 -52.06 -43.97
C LEU A 67 28.75 -53.05 -43.02
N LYS A 68 28.80 -52.73 -41.72
CA LYS A 68 29.38 -53.61 -40.70
C LYS A 68 28.62 -54.93 -40.58
N THR A 69 27.29 -54.89 -40.57
CA THR A 69 26.48 -56.11 -40.47
C THR A 69 26.64 -56.98 -41.71
N LYS A 70 26.56 -56.40 -42.92
CA LYS A 70 26.77 -57.12 -44.19
C LYS A 70 28.17 -57.73 -44.31
N LYS A 71 29.20 -57.01 -43.86
CA LYS A 71 30.57 -57.54 -43.80
C LYS A 71 30.65 -58.77 -42.87
N ALA A 72 30.10 -58.66 -41.66
CA ALA A 72 30.12 -59.74 -40.69
C ALA A 72 29.28 -60.96 -41.10
N THR A 73 28.21 -60.78 -41.87
CA THR A 73 27.44 -61.90 -42.43
C THR A 73 28.22 -62.62 -43.52
N LEU A 74 28.86 -61.88 -44.44
CA LEU A 74 29.68 -62.48 -45.48
C LEU A 74 30.87 -63.23 -44.90
N GLU A 75 31.58 -62.67 -43.92
CA GLU A 75 32.70 -63.36 -43.24
C GLU A 75 32.29 -64.73 -42.66
N LYS A 76 31.03 -64.90 -42.24
CA LYS A 76 30.49 -66.17 -41.73
C LYS A 76 30.04 -67.13 -42.85
N GLU A 77 29.55 -66.60 -43.96
CA GLU A 77 29.01 -67.36 -45.09
C GLU A 77 30.07 -67.74 -46.13
N MET A 78 31.31 -67.27 -45.96
CA MET A 78 32.47 -67.47 -46.84
C MET A 78 32.75 -68.93 -47.20
N HIS A 79 32.34 -69.89 -46.37
CA HIS A 79 32.56 -71.33 -46.58
C HIS A 79 31.36 -72.07 -47.21
N LEU A 80 30.22 -71.40 -47.42
CA LEU A 80 28.93 -72.04 -47.71
C LEU A 80 28.32 -71.65 -49.06
N GLN A 81 28.88 -70.68 -49.79
CA GLN A 81 28.27 -70.11 -51.02
C GLN A 81 29.09 -70.40 -52.30
N PRO A 82 28.44 -70.58 -53.47
CA PRO A 82 29.11 -70.67 -54.77
C PRO A 82 29.75 -69.33 -55.21
N ASP A 83 30.78 -69.40 -56.05
CA ASP A 83 31.62 -68.26 -56.45
C ASP A 83 30.85 -67.06 -57.05
N SER A 84 29.73 -67.28 -57.73
CA SER A 84 29.02 -66.19 -58.44
C SER A 84 28.14 -65.32 -57.53
N SER A 85 27.53 -65.88 -56.47
CA SER A 85 26.75 -65.08 -55.51
C SER A 85 27.66 -64.32 -54.56
N TRP A 86 28.85 -64.86 -54.29
CA TRP A 86 29.90 -64.22 -53.50
C TRP A 86 30.44 -62.95 -54.16
N GLN A 87 30.73 -63.00 -55.46
CA GLN A 87 31.17 -61.83 -56.23
C GLN A 87 30.12 -60.70 -56.22
N SER A 88 28.84 -61.04 -56.41
CA SER A 88 27.75 -60.06 -56.36
C SER A 88 27.62 -59.36 -55.01
N ASN A 89 27.84 -60.08 -53.91
CA ASN A 89 27.78 -59.51 -52.56
C ASN A 89 28.97 -58.60 -52.24
N ILE A 90 30.16 -58.93 -52.75
CA ILE A 90 31.36 -58.08 -52.65
C ILE A 90 31.15 -56.78 -53.42
N GLU A 91 30.65 -56.84 -54.65
CA GLU A 91 30.33 -55.65 -55.44
C GLU A 91 29.32 -54.74 -54.71
N GLN A 92 28.30 -55.31 -54.07
CA GLN A 92 27.35 -54.54 -53.27
C GLN A 92 27.99 -53.87 -52.04
N LEU A 93 28.95 -54.54 -51.37
CA LEU A 93 29.70 -53.95 -50.26
C LEU A 93 30.60 -52.80 -50.73
N GLU A 94 31.28 -52.97 -51.87
CA GLU A 94 32.13 -51.94 -52.48
C GLU A 94 31.30 -50.72 -52.88
N GLN A 95 30.13 -50.92 -53.49
CA GLN A 95 29.19 -49.84 -53.81
C GLN A 95 28.72 -49.11 -52.56
N LEU A 96 28.40 -49.84 -51.48
CA LEU A 96 27.99 -49.24 -50.21
C LEU A 96 29.14 -48.44 -49.56
N GLN A 97 30.36 -48.98 -49.62
CA GLN A 97 31.57 -48.30 -49.14
C GLN A 97 31.87 -47.02 -49.93
N GLN A 98 31.73 -47.07 -51.26
CA GLN A 98 31.90 -45.90 -52.11
C GLN A 98 30.85 -44.83 -51.80
N ASN A 99 29.58 -45.21 -51.67
CA ASN A 99 28.49 -44.29 -51.32
C ASN A 99 28.71 -43.62 -49.94
N ILE A 100 29.17 -44.38 -48.94
CA ILE A 100 29.54 -43.83 -47.63
C ILE A 100 30.70 -42.84 -47.77
N SER A 101 31.72 -43.18 -48.54
CA SER A 101 32.90 -42.32 -48.77
C SER A 101 32.52 -41.01 -49.46
N ASP A 102 31.67 -41.08 -50.48
CA ASP A 102 31.17 -39.91 -51.22
C ASP A 102 30.36 -38.97 -50.31
N LYS A 103 29.45 -39.54 -49.49
CA LYS A 103 28.67 -38.76 -48.50
C LYS A 103 29.55 -38.14 -47.43
N LEU A 104 30.61 -38.84 -47.00
CA LEU A 104 31.55 -38.35 -46.00
C LEU A 104 32.40 -37.20 -46.54
N ASN A 105 32.84 -37.29 -47.80
CA ASN A 105 33.51 -36.21 -48.51
C ASN A 105 32.63 -34.97 -48.64
N GLN A 106 31.36 -35.14 -49.03
CA GLN A 106 30.38 -34.05 -49.10
C GLN A 106 30.13 -33.37 -47.72
N LEU A 107 30.14 -34.14 -46.64
CA LEU A 107 30.00 -33.60 -45.28
C LEU A 107 31.29 -32.95 -44.76
N SER A 108 32.45 -33.38 -45.27
CA SER A 108 33.76 -32.84 -44.90
C SER A 108 34.12 -31.56 -45.66
N GLU A 109 33.27 -31.09 -46.58
CA GLU A 109 33.54 -29.85 -47.31
C GLU A 109 33.75 -28.65 -46.36
N PRO A 110 34.89 -27.94 -46.46
CA PRO A 110 35.18 -26.75 -45.64
C PRO A 110 34.06 -25.68 -45.63
N PRO A 111 33.45 -25.28 -46.78
CA PRO A 111 32.42 -24.23 -46.78
C PRO A 111 31.15 -24.64 -46.03
N LEU A 112 30.75 -25.91 -46.13
CA LEU A 112 29.59 -26.47 -45.42
C LEU A 112 29.83 -26.47 -43.90
N ASN A 113 31.03 -26.89 -43.47
CA ASN A 113 31.41 -26.91 -42.06
C ASN A 113 31.48 -25.51 -41.44
N GLU A 114 32.05 -24.54 -42.16
CA GLU A 114 32.04 -23.15 -41.70
C GLU A 114 30.62 -22.59 -41.56
N GLN A 115 29.76 -22.85 -42.55
CA GLN A 115 28.38 -22.41 -42.53
C GLN A 115 27.61 -23.02 -41.34
N LEU A 116 27.79 -24.31 -41.09
CA LEU A 116 27.19 -25.00 -39.95
C LEU A 116 27.68 -24.41 -38.62
N ARG A 117 29.00 -24.19 -38.47
CA ARG A 117 29.59 -23.54 -37.29
C ARG A 117 28.98 -22.17 -37.05
N ARG A 118 28.82 -21.33 -38.09
CA ARG A 118 28.18 -20.01 -37.98
C ARG A 118 26.72 -20.13 -37.53
N LYS A 119 25.93 -21.04 -38.11
CA LYS A 119 24.53 -21.28 -37.72
C LYS A 119 24.40 -21.78 -36.27
N LEU A 120 25.28 -22.66 -35.84
CA LEU A 120 25.30 -23.17 -34.46
C LEU A 120 25.64 -22.06 -33.46
N ARG A 121 26.67 -21.24 -33.73
CA ARG A 121 26.99 -20.07 -32.89
C ARG A 121 25.81 -19.11 -32.80
N ALA A 122 25.14 -18.82 -33.92
CA ALA A 122 23.95 -17.96 -33.95
C ALA A 122 22.80 -18.54 -33.11
N ARG A 123 22.52 -19.84 -33.23
CA ARG A 123 21.48 -20.53 -32.44
C ARG A 123 21.82 -20.55 -30.96
N HIS A 124 23.06 -20.81 -30.60
CA HIS A 124 23.53 -20.77 -29.21
C HIS A 124 23.39 -19.36 -28.61
N LYS A 125 23.84 -18.33 -29.34
CA LYS A 125 23.67 -16.92 -28.94
C LYS A 125 22.20 -16.57 -28.74
N LYS A 126 21.31 -16.96 -29.66
CA LYS A 126 19.85 -16.75 -29.54
C LYS A 126 19.28 -17.42 -28.28
N ARG A 127 19.59 -18.69 -28.05
CA ARG A 127 19.11 -19.44 -26.86
C ARG A 127 19.61 -18.82 -25.56
N SER A 128 20.89 -18.44 -25.51
CA SER A 128 21.50 -17.78 -24.36
C SER A 128 20.82 -16.43 -24.07
N TRP A 129 20.55 -15.63 -25.10
CA TRP A 129 19.80 -14.38 -24.97
C TRP A 129 18.37 -14.59 -24.50
N GLN A 130 17.65 -15.56 -25.08
CA GLN A 130 16.28 -15.91 -24.67
C GLN A 130 16.23 -16.35 -23.21
N LYS A 131 17.19 -17.18 -22.76
CA LYS A 131 17.30 -17.60 -21.36
C LYS A 131 17.46 -16.39 -20.43
N ARG A 132 18.37 -15.46 -20.75
CA ARG A 132 18.56 -14.22 -19.96
C ARG A 132 17.33 -13.33 -19.97
N ARG A 133 16.69 -13.15 -21.13
CA ARG A 133 15.47 -12.35 -21.26
C ARG A 133 14.32 -12.94 -20.43
N ASN A 134 14.09 -14.24 -20.53
CA ASN A 134 13.03 -14.92 -19.78
C ASN A 134 13.29 -14.87 -18.27
N ALA A 135 14.55 -15.01 -17.83
CA ALA A 135 14.91 -14.85 -16.43
C ALA A 135 14.60 -13.44 -15.91
N ARG A 136 14.96 -12.39 -16.68
CA ARG A 136 14.61 -11.00 -16.32
C ARG A 136 13.10 -10.77 -16.25
N LEU A 137 12.35 -11.27 -17.24
CA LEU A 137 10.89 -11.18 -17.25
C LEU A 137 10.25 -11.91 -16.07
N LYS A 138 10.81 -13.07 -15.67
CA LYS A 138 10.35 -13.81 -14.50
C LYS A 138 10.55 -12.98 -13.23
N VAL A 139 11.75 -12.47 -13.00
CA VAL A 139 12.07 -11.60 -11.86
C VAL A 139 11.14 -10.38 -11.81
N GLN A 140 10.90 -9.73 -12.96
CA GLN A 140 9.99 -8.58 -13.02
C GLN A 140 8.55 -8.94 -12.66
N LYS A 141 8.04 -10.08 -13.18
CA LYS A 141 6.69 -10.57 -12.84
C LYS A 141 6.57 -10.93 -11.36
N ASP A 142 7.59 -11.58 -10.80
CA ASP A 142 7.62 -11.96 -9.40
C ASP A 142 7.63 -10.69 -8.52
N ALA A 143 8.44 -9.69 -8.85
CA ALA A 143 8.48 -8.39 -8.16
C ALA A 143 7.16 -7.61 -8.24
N GLN A 144 6.48 -7.64 -9.40
CA GLN A 144 5.15 -7.05 -9.55
C GLN A 144 4.11 -7.78 -8.69
N ARG A 145 4.18 -9.11 -8.62
CA ARG A 145 3.29 -9.91 -7.79
C ARG A 145 3.51 -9.65 -6.30
N THR A 146 4.76 -9.56 -5.85
CA THR A 146 5.07 -9.22 -4.45
C THR A 146 4.60 -7.82 -4.09
N ASN A 147 4.84 -6.83 -4.95
CA ASN A 147 4.35 -5.46 -4.72
C ASN A 147 2.82 -5.43 -4.64
N ARG A 148 2.13 -6.10 -5.57
CA ARG A 148 0.65 -6.19 -5.54
C ARG A 148 0.16 -6.82 -4.23
N ASN A 149 0.80 -7.89 -3.77
CA ASN A 149 0.43 -8.54 -2.50
C ASN A 149 0.66 -7.60 -1.31
N GLN A 150 1.79 -6.90 -1.24
CA GLN A 150 2.06 -5.92 -0.18
C GLN A 150 1.03 -4.78 -0.19
N LEU A 151 0.60 -4.32 -1.36
CA LEU A 151 -0.43 -3.31 -1.46
C LEU A 151 -1.79 -3.83 -0.97
N HIS A 152 -2.16 -5.06 -1.31
CA HIS A 152 -3.36 -5.70 -0.78
C HIS A 152 -3.31 -5.84 0.74
N GLU A 153 -2.20 -6.31 1.29
CA GLU A 153 -2.02 -6.40 2.75
C GLU A 153 -2.18 -5.05 3.45
N ARG A 154 -1.61 -3.97 2.88
CA ARG A 154 -1.81 -2.61 3.41
C ARG A 154 -3.26 -2.15 3.33
N ILE A 155 -3.94 -2.45 2.23
CA ILE A 155 -5.37 -2.13 2.08
C ILE A 155 -6.19 -2.90 3.13
N ASP A 156 -5.91 -4.18 3.34
CA ASP A 156 -6.63 -5.01 4.29
C ASP A 156 -6.39 -4.55 5.73
N GLN A 157 -5.15 -4.18 6.08
CA GLN A 157 -4.81 -3.57 7.37
C GLN A 157 -5.59 -2.28 7.59
N TRP A 158 -5.55 -1.37 6.62
CA TRP A 158 -6.30 -0.11 6.68
C TRP A 158 -7.81 -0.36 6.84
N GLN A 159 -8.39 -1.28 6.07
CA GLN A 159 -9.81 -1.63 6.20
C GLN A 159 -10.14 -2.21 7.58
N CYS A 160 -9.25 -3.02 8.17
CA CYS A 160 -9.43 -3.52 9.52
C CYS A 160 -9.39 -2.40 10.57
N GLU A 161 -8.46 -1.47 10.44
CA GLU A 161 -8.37 -0.30 11.32
C GLU A 161 -9.62 0.58 11.20
N GLN A 162 -10.08 0.87 9.98
CA GLN A 162 -11.30 1.65 9.75
C GLN A 162 -12.54 0.96 10.34
N ARG A 163 -12.65 -0.37 10.21
CA ARG A 163 -13.74 -1.12 10.84
C ARG A 163 -13.71 -1.01 12.36
N LYS A 164 -12.54 -1.14 12.98
CA LYS A 164 -12.38 -0.95 14.43
C LYS A 164 -12.80 0.44 14.88
N LEU A 165 -12.35 1.49 14.19
CA LEU A 165 -12.76 2.86 14.48
C LEU A 165 -14.27 3.06 14.39
N LEU A 166 -14.91 2.49 13.37
CA LEU A 166 -16.37 2.54 13.23
C LEU A 166 -17.10 1.76 14.32
N GLU A 167 -16.58 0.62 14.75
CA GLU A 167 -17.15 -0.17 15.86
C GLU A 167 -17.02 0.57 17.20
N GLU A 168 -15.86 1.18 17.46
CA GLU A 168 -15.63 2.02 18.62
C GLU A 168 -16.58 3.24 18.62
N GLU A 169 -16.74 3.91 17.48
CA GLU A 169 -17.66 5.04 17.35
C GLU A 169 -19.11 4.61 17.60
N LYS A 170 -19.55 3.48 17.03
CA LYS A 170 -20.88 2.92 17.28
C LYS A 170 -21.09 2.61 18.76
N LEU A 171 -20.12 1.98 19.40
CA LEU A 171 -20.20 1.64 20.83
C LEU A 171 -20.34 2.90 21.68
N VAL A 172 -19.58 3.95 21.38
CA VAL A 172 -19.74 5.20 22.13
C VAL A 172 -21.04 5.90 21.81
N GLN A 173 -21.53 5.87 20.56
CA GLN A 173 -22.84 6.41 20.23
C GLN A 173 -23.94 5.72 21.02
N GLN A 174 -23.91 4.38 21.12
CA GLN A 174 -24.83 3.62 21.96
C GLN A 174 -24.75 4.05 23.43
N GLN A 175 -23.55 4.27 23.97
CA GLN A 175 -23.38 4.77 25.34
C GLN A 175 -24.01 6.17 25.54
N LEU A 176 -23.91 7.06 24.55
CA LEU A 176 -24.54 8.38 24.58
C LEU A 176 -26.07 8.26 24.53
N ASP A 177 -26.59 7.38 23.67
CA ASP A 177 -28.03 7.15 23.54
C ASP A 177 -28.61 6.59 24.86
N PHE A 178 -27.92 5.61 25.47
CA PHE A 178 -28.28 5.10 26.79
C PHE A 178 -28.22 6.19 27.86
N ALA A 179 -27.16 6.99 27.89
CA ALA A 179 -27.03 8.07 28.87
C ALA A 179 -28.17 9.09 28.74
N SER A 180 -28.55 9.44 27.51
CA SER A 180 -29.68 10.33 27.22
C SER A 180 -31.01 9.72 27.67
N HIS A 181 -31.22 8.43 27.37
CA HIS A 181 -32.42 7.70 27.77
C HIS A 181 -32.58 7.64 29.30
N PHE A 182 -31.53 7.21 30.03
CA PHE A 182 -31.57 7.11 31.49
C PHE A 182 -31.70 8.47 32.18
N LEU A 183 -31.21 9.55 31.58
CA LEU A 183 -31.32 10.90 32.14
C LEU A 183 -32.78 11.34 32.27
N ALA A 184 -33.63 10.99 31.29
CA ALA A 184 -35.07 11.25 31.37
C ALA A 184 -35.73 10.53 32.56
N ASP A 185 -35.36 9.28 32.81
CA ASP A 185 -35.86 8.52 33.95
C ASP A 185 -35.32 9.02 35.29
N VAL A 186 -34.06 9.44 35.36
CA VAL A 186 -33.49 10.10 36.53
C VAL A 186 -34.26 11.40 36.84
N HIS A 187 -34.60 12.20 35.83
CA HIS A 187 -35.43 13.40 36.02
C HIS A 187 -36.81 13.06 36.60
N ARG A 188 -37.47 12.01 36.11
CA ARG A 188 -38.75 11.54 36.65
C ARG A 188 -38.63 11.08 38.12
N ARG A 189 -37.61 10.27 38.44
CA ARG A 189 -37.32 9.81 39.81
C ARG A 189 -37.02 10.98 40.75
N LYS A 190 -36.20 11.94 40.30
CA LYS A 190 -35.85 13.16 41.05
C LYS A 190 -37.09 14.01 41.33
N ALA A 191 -37.95 14.23 40.33
CA ALA A 191 -39.20 14.96 40.49
C ALA A 191 -40.14 14.25 41.49
N ALA A 192 -40.24 12.91 41.43
CA ALA A 192 -41.00 12.14 42.41
C ALA A 192 -40.49 12.32 43.84
N CYS A 193 -39.17 12.22 44.06
CA CYS A 193 -38.57 12.43 45.38
C CYS A 193 -38.88 13.84 45.92
N LYS A 194 -38.76 14.88 45.08
CA LYS A 194 -39.12 16.27 45.46
C LYS A 194 -40.59 16.39 45.86
N ARG A 195 -41.50 15.74 45.11
CA ARG A 195 -42.94 15.75 45.44
C ARG A 195 -43.23 15.09 46.79
N TYR A 196 -42.59 13.97 47.12
CA TYR A 196 -42.77 13.32 48.42
C TYR A 196 -42.18 14.15 49.57
N LEU A 197 -40.99 14.74 49.39
CA LEU A 197 -40.40 15.63 50.38
C LEU A 197 -41.29 16.85 50.67
N ALA A 198 -41.85 17.48 49.63
CA ALA A 198 -42.80 18.58 49.79
C ALA A 198 -44.10 18.15 50.52
N LYS A 199 -44.56 16.90 50.33
CA LYS A 199 -45.70 16.36 51.09
C LYS A 199 -45.36 16.19 52.58
N PHE A 200 -44.18 15.66 52.91
CA PHE A 200 -43.76 15.52 54.31
C PHE A 200 -43.62 16.87 55.01
N GLU A 201 -43.10 17.87 54.30
CA GLU A 201 -43.01 19.25 54.81
C GLU A 201 -44.40 19.84 55.10
N LYS A 202 -45.36 19.69 54.17
CA LYS A 202 -46.75 20.10 54.40
C LYS A 202 -47.42 19.39 55.58
N VAL A 203 -47.23 18.08 55.72
CA VAL A 203 -47.76 17.33 56.87
C VAL A 203 -47.18 17.86 58.18
N ARG A 204 -45.87 18.13 58.20
CA ARG A 204 -45.18 18.68 59.36
C ARG A 204 -45.65 20.10 59.71
N GLU A 205 -45.85 20.95 58.71
CA GLU A 205 -46.41 22.29 58.92
C GLU A 205 -47.84 22.24 59.45
N SER A 206 -48.69 21.37 58.91
CA SER A 206 -50.05 21.18 59.43
C SER A 206 -50.02 20.71 60.88
N ARG A 207 -49.19 19.71 61.21
CA ARG A 207 -49.02 19.22 62.60
C ARG A 207 -48.58 20.33 63.57
N ARG A 208 -47.62 21.18 63.17
CA ARG A 208 -47.19 22.34 63.96
C ARG A 208 -48.30 23.35 64.20
N ARG A 209 -49.21 23.55 63.23
CA ARG A 209 -50.34 24.49 63.35
C ARG A 209 -51.45 23.96 64.27
N TYR A 210 -51.58 22.64 64.42
CA TYR A 210 -52.68 22.01 65.16
C TYR A 210 -52.30 21.48 66.56
N GLN A 211 -51.09 21.75 67.10
CA GLN A 211 -50.65 21.43 68.48
C GLN A 211 -51.18 20.10 69.05
N HIS A 212 -50.91 18.98 68.36
CA HIS A 212 -51.21 17.66 68.91
C HIS A 212 -50.04 17.19 69.79
N GLU A 213 -50.22 17.11 71.10
CA GLU A 213 -49.18 16.69 72.06
C GLU A 213 -48.89 15.16 72.07
N ASP A 214 -49.69 14.36 71.36
CA ASP A 214 -49.65 12.88 71.43
C ASP A 214 -48.82 12.19 70.32
N ASP A 215 -48.14 12.96 69.45
CA ASP A 215 -47.67 12.48 68.13
C ASP A 215 -46.14 12.26 68.04
N CYS A 216 -45.46 12.07 69.18
CA CYS A 216 -43.98 12.03 69.24
C CYS A 216 -43.35 10.89 68.43
N ASN A 217 -44.03 9.74 68.36
CA ASN A 217 -43.55 8.55 67.64
C ASN A 217 -43.71 8.71 66.12
N ASP A 218 -44.84 9.30 65.71
CA ASP A 218 -45.19 9.61 64.32
C ASP A 218 -44.29 10.69 63.71
N ASP A 219 -43.81 11.63 64.51
CA ASP A 219 -42.88 12.68 64.06
C ASP A 219 -41.46 12.10 63.89
N ALA A 220 -41.06 11.13 64.73
CA ALA A 220 -39.81 10.39 64.55
C ALA A 220 -39.83 9.58 63.24
N ASP A 221 -40.92 8.88 62.94
CA ASP A 221 -41.12 8.14 61.69
C ASP A 221 -41.09 9.07 60.46
N LEU A 222 -41.74 10.24 60.54
CA LEU A 222 -41.70 11.26 59.48
C LEU A 222 -40.27 11.80 59.27
N THR A 223 -39.48 11.94 60.34
CA THR A 223 -38.06 12.34 60.21
C THR A 223 -37.22 11.27 59.52
N GLU A 224 -37.43 9.99 59.84
CA GLU A 224 -36.72 8.88 59.23
C GLU A 224 -37.08 8.76 57.74
N LEU A 225 -38.36 8.89 57.42
CA LEU A 225 -38.84 8.88 56.04
C LEU A 225 -38.25 10.05 55.24
N THR A 226 -38.19 11.24 55.84
CA THR A 226 -37.53 12.42 55.23
C THR A 226 -36.04 12.14 54.97
N LYS A 227 -35.32 11.53 55.91
CA LYS A 227 -33.91 11.11 55.72
C LYS A 227 -33.76 10.12 54.57
N LYS A 228 -34.63 9.10 54.48
CA LYS A 228 -34.61 8.11 53.39
C LYS A 228 -34.85 8.76 52.02
N TRP A 229 -35.83 9.66 51.91
CA TRP A 229 -36.15 10.33 50.64
C TRP A 229 -35.12 11.41 50.25
N THR A 230 -34.52 12.11 51.21
CA THR A 230 -33.39 13.02 50.93
C THR A 230 -32.15 12.25 50.46
N ALA A 231 -31.85 11.09 51.04
CA ALA A 231 -30.78 10.20 50.57
C ALA A 231 -31.05 9.70 49.14
N LYS A 232 -32.28 9.28 48.82
CA LYS A 232 -32.69 8.91 47.46
C LYS A 232 -32.56 10.08 46.48
N LEU A 233 -32.96 11.29 46.88
CA LEU A 233 -32.80 12.49 46.07
C LEU A 233 -31.32 12.79 45.77
N ALA A 234 -30.45 12.68 46.78
CA ALA A 234 -29.01 12.86 46.62
C ALA A 234 -28.40 11.83 45.66
N ALA A 235 -28.86 10.57 45.72
CA ALA A 235 -28.46 9.54 44.77
C ALA A 235 -28.86 9.89 43.33
N CYS A 236 -30.10 10.34 43.10
CA CYS A 236 -30.55 10.80 41.78
C CYS A 236 -29.73 11.99 41.27
N VAL A 237 -29.36 12.94 42.14
CA VAL A 237 -28.52 14.09 41.76
C VAL A 237 -27.11 13.66 41.33
N ARG A 238 -26.50 12.71 42.06
CA ARG A 238 -25.19 12.15 41.67
C ARG A 238 -25.26 11.41 40.34
N GLU A 239 -26.30 10.60 40.15
CA GLU A 239 -26.54 9.86 38.90
C GLU A 239 -26.74 10.81 37.72
N GLU A 240 -27.58 11.85 37.87
CA GLU A 240 -27.79 12.91 36.88
C GLU A 240 -26.49 13.62 36.51
N LYS A 241 -25.67 13.98 37.51
CA LYS A 241 -24.36 14.60 37.28
C LYS A 241 -23.46 13.69 36.44
N ARG A 242 -23.37 12.40 36.80
CA ARG A 242 -22.58 11.42 36.05
C ARG A 242 -23.04 11.30 34.59
N LEU A 243 -24.34 11.20 34.34
CA LEU A 243 -24.89 11.10 32.98
C LEU A 243 -24.66 12.38 32.18
N LYS A 244 -24.83 13.56 32.81
CA LYS A 244 -24.51 14.85 32.20
C LYS A 244 -23.03 14.97 31.86
N ASP A 245 -22.14 14.50 32.72
CA ASP A 245 -20.70 14.51 32.45
C ASP A 245 -20.36 13.61 31.25
N VAL A 246 -20.99 12.44 31.11
CA VAL A 246 -20.84 11.56 29.94
C VAL A 246 -21.27 12.26 28.64
N LEU A 247 -22.43 12.95 28.65
CA LEU A 247 -22.93 13.69 27.49
C LEU A 247 -22.07 14.94 27.18
N ALA A 248 -21.68 15.68 28.21
CA ALA A 248 -20.86 16.89 28.08
C ALA A 248 -19.47 16.58 27.52
N ARG A 249 -18.92 15.39 27.79
CA ARG A 249 -17.65 14.93 27.24
C ARG A 249 -17.64 14.78 25.72
N ARG A 250 -18.78 14.83 25.02
CA ARG A 250 -18.81 14.68 23.56
C ARG A 250 -19.69 15.71 22.84
N SER A 251 -20.20 16.73 23.53
CA SER A 251 -20.86 17.85 22.86
C SER A 251 -19.84 18.60 21.99
N ALA A 252 -20.24 18.97 20.76
CA ALA A 252 -19.36 19.61 19.78
C ALA A 252 -18.63 20.84 20.36
N ALA A 253 -19.33 21.65 21.15
CA ALA A 253 -18.77 22.81 21.83
C ALA A 253 -17.68 22.46 22.87
N ASN A 254 -17.80 21.33 23.57
CA ASN A 254 -16.79 20.89 24.55
C ASN A 254 -15.66 20.07 23.92
N TYR A 255 -15.86 19.54 22.72
CA TYR A 255 -14.79 18.95 21.92
C TYR A 255 -13.89 20.04 21.37
N GLN A 256 -14.47 21.05 20.70
CA GLN A 256 -13.72 22.21 20.20
C GLN A 256 -12.92 22.90 21.29
N ARG A 257 -13.53 23.20 22.45
CA ARG A 257 -12.79 23.79 23.58
C ARG A 257 -11.69 22.89 24.13
N ARG A 258 -11.82 21.56 24.07
CA ARG A 258 -10.76 20.65 24.53
C ARG A 258 -9.60 20.62 23.58
N VAL A 259 -9.90 20.51 22.28
CA VAL A 259 -8.90 20.59 21.22
C VAL A 259 -8.17 21.95 21.33
N GLU A 260 -8.90 23.06 21.45
CA GLU A 260 -8.33 24.38 21.65
C GLU A 260 -7.46 24.46 22.91
N ASN A 261 -7.90 23.89 24.05
CA ASN A 261 -7.10 23.87 25.27
C ASN A 261 -5.85 22.97 25.15
N GLU A 262 -5.93 21.85 24.43
CA GLU A 262 -4.80 20.96 24.16
C GLU A 262 -3.78 21.65 23.26
N TRP A 263 -4.24 22.34 22.20
CA TRP A 263 -3.39 23.18 21.36
C TRP A 263 -2.78 24.34 22.14
N ASN A 264 -3.57 25.04 22.96
CA ASN A 264 -3.08 26.11 23.81
C ASN A 264 -2.01 25.59 24.79
N ARG A 265 -2.21 24.39 25.35
CA ARG A 265 -1.22 23.76 26.23
C ARG A 265 0.05 23.35 25.49
N ALA A 266 -0.08 22.80 24.28
CA ALA A 266 1.06 22.38 23.48
C ALA A 266 1.89 23.57 22.97
N LEU A 267 1.23 24.66 22.58
CA LEU A 267 1.87 25.86 22.02
C LEU A 267 2.37 26.83 23.10
N PHE A 268 1.64 26.97 24.21
CA PHE A 268 1.91 27.99 25.24
C PHE A 268 2.21 27.41 26.63
N GLY A 269 2.27 26.08 26.77
CA GLY A 269 2.49 25.40 28.04
C GLY A 269 1.29 25.45 28.99
N ASP A 270 1.49 25.01 30.23
CA ASP A 270 0.43 24.92 31.25
C ASP A 270 -0.03 26.29 31.81
N VAL A 271 0.59 27.39 31.39
CA VAL A 271 0.43 28.69 32.05
C VAL A 271 0.35 29.82 31.03
N ILE A 272 -0.82 30.00 30.41
CA ILE A 272 -1.26 31.36 30.07
C ILE A 272 -1.95 31.88 31.34
N PRO A 273 -1.30 32.74 32.15
CA PRO A 273 -1.95 33.31 33.30
C PRO A 273 -3.15 34.13 32.80
N LYS A 274 -4.36 33.78 33.24
CA LYS A 274 -5.62 34.42 32.84
C LYS A 274 -5.69 35.93 33.15
N LYS A 275 -4.70 36.45 33.89
CA LYS A 275 -4.47 37.86 34.11
C LYS A 275 -3.00 38.14 33.79
N PRO A 276 -2.68 39.04 32.85
CA PRO A 276 -1.31 39.53 32.74
C PRO A 276 -0.96 40.16 34.07
N ASP A 277 0.17 39.76 34.64
CA ASP A 277 0.69 40.39 35.85
C ASP A 277 0.93 41.87 35.52
N ARG A 278 0.22 42.78 36.21
CA ARG A 278 0.29 44.23 35.96
C ARG A 278 1.42 44.87 36.77
N ASP A 279 2.26 44.05 37.38
CA ASP A 279 3.39 44.54 38.12
C ASP A 279 4.39 45.21 37.16
N ARG A 280 4.73 46.46 37.47
CA ARG A 280 5.53 47.31 36.60
C ARG A 280 6.93 46.73 36.43
N GLU A 281 7.50 46.19 37.51
CA GLU A 281 8.82 45.57 37.47
C GLU A 281 8.82 44.33 36.56
N VAL A 282 7.77 43.51 36.61
CA VAL A 282 7.62 42.32 35.75
C VAL A 282 7.44 42.71 34.28
N LEU A 283 6.68 43.77 33.98
CA LEU A 283 6.51 44.28 32.62
C LEU A 283 7.80 44.89 32.06
N VAL A 284 8.56 45.61 32.88
CA VAL A 284 9.88 46.16 32.49
C VAL A 284 10.87 45.02 32.24
N GLN A 285 10.93 44.02 33.13
CA GLN A 285 11.80 42.85 32.95
C GLN A 285 11.42 42.05 31.71
N THR A 286 10.11 41.86 31.47
CA THR A 286 9.63 41.20 30.25
C THR A 286 10.09 42.01 29.05
N ARG A 287 9.83 43.32 29.02
CA ARG A 287 10.27 44.18 27.91
C ARG A 287 11.78 44.11 27.69
N TRP A 288 12.58 44.10 28.75
CA TRP A 288 14.04 43.95 28.67
C TRP A 288 14.47 42.61 28.07
N ASN A 289 13.82 41.51 28.45
CA ASN A 289 14.07 40.20 27.87
C ASN A 289 13.73 40.16 26.36
N TRP A 290 12.67 40.87 25.95
CA TRP A 290 12.32 41.02 24.53
C TRP A 290 13.31 41.92 23.79
N ASP A 291 13.74 43.03 24.40
CA ASP A 291 14.71 43.96 23.81
C ASP A 291 16.11 43.32 23.70
N ALA A 292 16.49 42.42 24.61
CA ALA A 292 17.71 41.61 24.52
C ALA A 292 17.71 40.65 23.32
N CYS A 293 16.54 40.36 22.75
CA CYS A 293 16.41 39.55 21.53
C CYS A 293 16.52 40.41 20.26
N LEU A 294 16.59 41.74 20.36
CA LEU A 294 16.59 42.65 19.21
C LEU A 294 17.98 43.14 18.79
N VAL A 295 19.04 42.91 19.58
CA VAL A 295 20.42 43.31 19.25
C VAL A 295 21.41 42.27 19.79
N GLY A 296 22.32 41.78 18.94
CA GLY A 296 23.44 40.95 19.38
C GLY A 296 24.48 41.79 20.12
N GLU A 297 24.83 41.42 21.35
CA GLU A 297 25.99 41.99 22.03
C GLU A 297 27.28 41.46 21.38
N GLY A 298 27.84 42.27 20.50
CA GLY A 298 29.21 42.14 19.99
C GLY A 298 29.32 41.35 18.69
N ASP A 299 29.32 42.04 17.56
CA ASP A 299 30.52 42.11 16.73
C ASP A 299 30.30 43.07 15.55
N ASP A 300 31.19 44.05 15.49
CA ASP A 300 31.37 45.00 14.41
C ASP A 300 31.97 44.29 13.18
N ASP A 301 31.19 43.49 12.43
CA ASP A 301 31.40 43.13 11.01
C ASP A 301 30.55 41.91 10.62
N ALA A 302 29.28 42.11 10.24
CA ALA A 302 28.59 41.26 9.27
C ALA A 302 27.21 41.86 8.96
N GLY A 303 26.91 42.00 7.67
CA GLY A 303 25.62 42.49 7.20
C GLY A 303 24.44 41.57 7.54
N ASP A 304 23.27 42.18 7.41
CA ASP A 304 21.90 41.66 7.59
C ASP A 304 21.38 41.53 9.03
N ASP A 305 20.47 42.45 9.34
CA ASP A 305 19.72 42.65 10.58
C ASP A 305 18.92 41.40 11.01
N ALA A 306 19.54 40.47 11.71
CA ALA A 306 18.86 39.30 12.28
C ALA A 306 18.69 39.40 13.80
N SER A 307 17.47 39.66 14.25
CA SER A 307 17.07 39.57 15.66
C SER A 307 17.34 38.16 16.23
N ALA A 308 17.96 38.09 17.41
CA ALA A 308 18.13 36.84 18.13
C ALA A 308 16.76 36.24 18.48
N ILE A 309 16.58 34.95 18.19
CA ILE A 309 15.30 34.26 18.43
C ILE A 309 15.06 34.13 19.94
N PRO A 310 13.86 34.48 20.45
CA PRO A 310 13.57 34.40 21.87
C PRO A 310 13.78 33.00 22.46
N LEU A 311 14.26 32.95 23.70
CA LEU A 311 14.42 31.71 24.48
C LEU A 311 13.11 30.91 24.53
N GLY A 312 13.13 29.70 23.96
CA GLY A 312 11.99 28.78 23.89
C GLY A 312 11.44 28.53 22.48
N TRP A 313 11.83 29.34 21.50
CA TRP A 313 11.51 29.08 20.10
C TRP A 313 12.49 28.05 19.54
N VAL A 314 11.94 26.90 19.13
CA VAL A 314 12.73 25.83 18.52
C VAL A 314 12.79 26.08 17.02
N LEU A 315 13.97 26.43 16.51
CA LEU A 315 14.23 26.41 15.07
C LEU A 315 13.99 24.99 14.53
N PRO A 316 13.31 24.85 13.38
CA PRO A 316 13.22 23.56 12.71
C PRO A 316 14.62 22.97 12.52
N PRO A 317 14.79 21.64 12.67
CA PRO A 317 16.06 20.99 12.37
C PRO A 317 16.48 21.31 10.94
N LYS A 318 17.80 21.44 10.69
CA LYS A 318 18.36 21.67 9.35
C LYS A 318 17.89 20.64 8.33
N ASP A 319 17.66 19.41 8.79
CA ASP A 319 17.05 18.31 8.05
C ASP A 319 15.68 17.96 8.66
N PRO A 320 14.58 18.64 8.27
CA PRO A 320 13.27 18.32 8.80
C PRO A 320 12.79 16.97 8.28
N ALA A 321 11.93 16.31 9.06
CA ALA A 321 11.23 15.12 8.61
C ALA A 321 10.47 15.39 7.29
N PRO A 322 10.31 14.39 6.40
CA PRO A 322 9.79 14.60 5.04
C PRO A 322 8.40 15.24 4.98
N GLU A 323 7.60 15.08 6.04
CA GLU A 323 6.28 15.70 6.21
C GLU A 323 6.34 17.23 6.38
N TRP A 324 7.45 17.75 6.91
CA TRP A 324 7.68 19.17 7.17
C TRP A 324 8.43 19.87 6.03
N ALA A 325 9.12 19.10 5.17
CA ALA A 325 9.91 19.61 4.06
C ALA A 325 9.09 20.42 3.03
N GLN A 326 7.78 20.17 2.92
CA GLN A 326 6.89 20.92 2.03
C GLN A 326 6.65 22.38 2.46
N TYR A 327 6.97 22.73 3.71
CA TYR A 327 6.75 24.07 4.27
C TYR A 327 8.02 24.92 4.31
N LEU A 328 9.19 24.37 3.98
CA LEU A 328 10.40 25.14 3.71
C LEU A 328 10.24 25.81 2.34
N THR A 329 9.79 27.06 2.35
CA THR A 329 9.89 27.92 1.15
C THR A 329 11.36 28.08 0.77
N LYS A 330 11.70 27.67 -0.46
CA LYS A 330 13.00 27.93 -1.10
C LYS A 330 13.17 29.43 -1.35
N ALA A 331 13.55 30.16 -0.32
CA ALA A 331 14.12 31.49 -0.44
C ALA A 331 15.24 31.57 0.60
N PHE A 332 16.32 32.27 0.28
CA PHE A 332 17.61 32.33 1.00
C PHE A 332 18.61 31.22 0.64
N SER A 333 18.81 31.03 -0.66
CA SER A 333 20.09 30.54 -1.20
C SER A 333 20.51 31.46 -2.35
N GLU A 334 20.84 32.71 -2.04
CA GLU A 334 21.60 33.67 -2.86
C GLU A 334 21.74 34.95 -2.05
N VAL A 335 22.80 35.05 -1.24
CA VAL A 335 23.90 36.03 -1.30
C VAL A 335 25.08 35.43 -0.52
#